data_AF-A0A662GGU9-F1
#
_entry.id   AF-A0A662GGU9-F1
#
_cell.length_a   1.000
_cell.length_b   1.000
_cell.length_c   1.000
_cell.angle_alpha   90.00
_cell.angle_beta   90.00
_cell.angle_gamma   90.00
#
_symmetry.space_group_name_H-M   'P 1'
#
loop_
_entity.id
_entity.type
_entity.pdbx_description
1 polymer ?
#
loop_
_entity_poly.entity_id
_entity_poly.type
_entity_poly.pdbx_seq_one_letter_code
_entity_poly.pdbx_strand_id
1 'polypeptide(L)' 'LKVKCGYRSPKKIRGLHPSGFREIIVHRVEEIENIDSSQYAIKIASTVGKRKKYLIYERAKELGIKVLNPPEIV' A
#
# COMPACT_ATOMS: atom_id res chain seq x y z
N LEU A 1 -24.21 21.81 -8.15
CA LEU A 1 -23.03 22.64 -7.79
C LEU A 1 -21.86 22.25 -8.70
N LYS A 2 -21.31 23.18 -9.49
CA LYS A 2 -20.15 22.92 -10.35
C LYS A 2 -18.88 22.88 -9.50
N VAL A 3 -18.00 21.91 -9.77
CA VAL A 3 -16.73 21.73 -9.04
C VAL A 3 -15.84 22.98 -9.22
N LYS A 4 -15.31 23.52 -8.12
CA LYS A 4 -14.38 24.68 -8.11
C LYS A 4 -12.97 24.25 -7.69
N CYS A 5 -11.95 25.03 -8.02
CA CYS A 5 -10.55 24.74 -7.66
C CYS A 5 -10.26 24.73 -6.15
N GLY A 6 -11.12 25.36 -5.32
CA GLY A 6 -10.96 25.46 -3.87
C GLY A 6 -11.27 24.19 -3.05
N TYR A 7 -11.84 23.14 -3.64
CA TYR A 7 -12.18 21.90 -2.93
C TYR A 7 -10.99 20.94 -2.73
N ARG A 8 -9.79 21.31 -3.19
CA ARG A 8 -8.64 20.41 -3.23
C ARG A 8 -7.90 20.40 -1.89
N SER A 9 -7.61 19.21 -1.36
CA SER A 9 -6.81 19.06 -0.13
C SER A 9 -5.40 19.63 -0.29
N PRO A 10 -4.72 20.07 0.79
CA PRO A 10 -3.36 20.60 0.75
C PRO A 10 -2.38 19.69 -0.01
N LYS A 11 -1.46 20.29 -0.77
CA LYS A 11 -0.51 19.52 -1.62
C LYS A 11 0.30 18.50 -0.82
N LYS A 12 0.64 18.79 0.44
CA LYS A 12 1.46 17.95 1.31
C LYS A 12 0.78 16.63 1.72
N ILE A 13 -0.55 16.63 1.89
CA ILE A 13 -1.31 15.51 2.47
C ILE A 13 -2.12 14.76 1.38
N ARG A 14 -2.28 15.38 0.21
CA ARG A 14 -3.05 14.83 -0.89
C ARG A 14 -2.49 13.48 -1.35
N GLY A 15 -3.33 12.44 -1.29
CA GLY A 15 -2.95 11.08 -1.71
C GLY A 15 -2.23 10.26 -0.62
N LEU A 16 -2.11 10.78 0.60
CA LEU A 16 -1.71 9.97 1.75
C LEU A 16 -2.87 9.11 2.23
N HIS A 17 -2.55 7.89 2.67
CA HIS A 17 -3.46 7.06 3.43
C HIS A 17 -3.77 7.75 4.77
N PRO A 18 -4.96 7.55 5.38
CA PRO A 18 -5.27 8.11 6.70
C PRO A 18 -4.25 7.76 7.80
N SER A 19 -3.49 6.68 7.66
CA SER A 19 -2.37 6.35 8.58
C SER A 19 -1.11 7.19 8.37
N GLY A 20 -1.10 8.14 7.43
CA GLY A 20 0.05 8.99 7.10
C GLY A 20 1.02 8.41 6.07
N PHE A 21 0.88 7.13 5.70
CA PHE A 21 1.73 6.48 4.71
C PHE A 21 1.30 6.76 3.27
N ARG A 22 2.24 6.72 2.34
CA ARG A 22 1.95 6.63 0.90
C ARG A 22 1.62 5.20 0.52
N GLU A 23 0.55 5.00 -0.21
CA GLU A 23 0.15 3.66 -0.68
C GLU A 23 0.93 3.28 -1.94
N ILE A 24 1.55 2.11 -1.94
CA ILE A 24 2.12 1.47 -3.14
C ILE A 24 1.31 0.22 -3.44
N ILE A 25 0.82 0.10 -4.67
CA ILE A 25 0.17 -1.11 -5.15
C ILE A 25 1.25 -2.07 -5.63
N VAL A 26 1.24 -3.29 -5.09
CA VAL A 26 2.25 -4.32 -5.36
C VAL A 26 1.62 -5.54 -6.01
N HIS A 27 2.31 -6.09 -7.00
CA HIS A 27 1.89 -7.28 -7.75
C HIS A 27 2.79 -8.51 -7.53
N ARG A 28 4.05 -8.29 -7.13
CA ARG A 28 5.08 -9.33 -6.97
C ARG A 28 6.00 -9.05 -5.79
N VAL A 29 6.70 -10.08 -5.34
CA VAL A 29 7.61 -10.02 -4.17
C VAL A 29 8.80 -9.07 -4.43
N GLU A 30 9.32 -9.05 -5.66
CA GLU A 30 10.46 -8.20 -6.07
C GLU A 30 10.18 -6.70 -5.94
N GLU A 31 8.91 -6.28 -6.02
CA GLU A 31 8.53 -4.87 -5.87
C GLU A 31 8.62 -4.39 -4.43
N ILE A 32 8.72 -5.31 -3.45
CA ILE A 32 8.74 -5.01 -2.03
C ILE A 32 10.15 -4.62 -1.55
N GLU A 33 11.19 -5.13 -2.20
CA GLU A 33 12.58 -5.04 -1.70
C GLU A 33 13.15 -3.62 -1.71
N ASN A 34 12.64 -2.74 -2.58
CA ASN A 34 13.11 -1.37 -2.71
C ASN A 34 12.18 -0.33 -2.05
N ILE A 35 11.25 -0.76 -1.20
CA ILE A 35 10.28 0.13 -0.56
C ILE A 35 10.75 0.53 0.84
N ASP A 36 10.78 1.84 1.10
CA ASP A 36 11.08 2.38 2.43
C ASP A 36 9.87 2.19 3.37
N SER A 37 10.05 1.36 4.40
CA SER A 37 9.04 1.00 5.40
C SER A 37 8.59 2.17 6.28
N SER A 38 9.36 3.26 6.33
CA SER A 38 9.04 4.44 7.16
C SER A 38 7.99 5.35 6.50
N GLN A 39 7.99 5.43 5.16
CA GLN A 39 7.11 6.34 4.43
C GLN A 39 6.00 5.65 3.64
N TYR A 40 6.17 4.36 3.33
CA TYR A 40 5.29 3.65 2.43
C TYR A 40 4.60 2.48 3.12
N ALA A 41 3.32 2.31 2.78
CA ALA A 41 2.54 1.13 3.10
C ALA A 41 2.15 0.42 1.81
N ILE A 42 2.11 -0.90 1.84
CA ILE A 42 1.85 -1.72 0.66
C ILE A 42 0.38 -2.14 0.62
N LYS A 43 -0.19 -2.08 -0.57
CA LYS A 43 -1.49 -2.65 -0.91
C LYS A 43 -1.29 -3.72 -1.96
N ILE A 44 -1.63 -4.97 -1.65
CA ILE A 44 -1.52 -6.08 -2.59
C ILE A 44 -2.65 -5.96 -3.61
N ALA A 45 -2.32 -6.01 -4.90
CA ALA A 45 -3.34 -5.91 -5.94
C ALA A 45 -4.37 -7.05 -5.85
N SER A 46 -5.63 -6.75 -6.19
CA SER A 46 -6.73 -7.73 -6.16
C SER A 46 -6.50 -8.92 -7.10
N THR A 47 -5.79 -8.68 -8.22
CA THR A 47 -5.45 -9.69 -9.24
C THR A 47 -4.45 -10.74 -8.76
N VAL A 48 -3.78 -10.52 -7.63
CA VAL A 48 -2.82 -11.48 -7.07
C VAL A 48 -3.57 -12.61 -6.37
N GLY A 49 -3.30 -13.86 -6.78
CA GLY A 49 -3.89 -15.05 -6.16
C GLY A 49 -3.43 -15.29 -4.72
N LYS A 50 -4.21 -16.05 -3.95
CA LYS A 50 -3.97 -16.31 -2.51
C LYS A 50 -2.54 -16.77 -2.20
N ARG A 51 -2.00 -17.72 -2.98
CA ARG A 51 -0.64 -18.25 -2.79
C ARG A 51 0.43 -17.15 -2.89
N LYS A 52 0.34 -16.28 -3.90
CA LYS A 52 1.28 -15.16 -4.06
C LYS A 52 1.04 -14.07 -3.01
N LYS A 53 -0.20 -13.81 -2.62
CA LYS A 53 -0.52 -12.87 -1.53
C LYS A 53 0.15 -13.26 -0.22
N TYR A 54 0.16 -14.57 0.11
CA TYR A 54 0.83 -15.07 1.29
C TYR A 54 2.35 -14.83 1.24
N LEU A 55 3.00 -15.18 0.12
CA LEU A 55 4.44 -14.94 -0.06
C LEU A 55 4.82 -13.46 0.04
N ILE A 56 4.00 -12.59 -0.57
CA ILE A 56 4.16 -11.13 -0.49
C ILE A 56 4.00 -10.66 0.95
N TYR A 57 3.04 -11.21 1.69
CA TYR A 57 2.79 -10.84 3.08
C TYR A 57 3.92 -11.27 4.01
N GLU A 58 4.43 -12.49 3.89
CA GLU A 58 5.60 -12.94 4.67
C GLU A 58 6.83 -12.08 4.39
N ARG A 59 7.14 -11.83 3.12
CA ARG A 59 8.27 -10.98 2.76
C ARG A 59 8.12 -9.55 3.26
N ALA A 60 6.92 -8.98 3.16
CA ALA A 60 6.63 -7.66 3.70
C ALA A 60 6.80 -7.61 5.22
N LYS A 61 6.42 -8.68 5.93
CA LYS A 61 6.60 -8.80 7.39
C LYS A 61 8.07 -8.88 7.78
N GLU A 62 8.89 -9.63 7.04
CA GLU A 62 10.35 -9.69 7.23
C GLU A 62 11.01 -8.32 7.07
N LEU A 63 10.57 -7.54 6.07
CA LEU A 63 11.08 -6.21 5.79
C LEU A 63 10.47 -5.11 6.69
N GLY A 64 9.54 -5.47 7.59
CA GLY A 64 8.86 -4.54 8.49
C GLY A 64 7.90 -3.58 7.78
N ILE A 65 7.48 -3.88 6.56
CA ILE A 65 6.59 -3.03 5.78
C ILE A 65 5.12 -3.32 6.13
N LYS A 66 4.35 -2.26 6.37
CA LYS A 66 2.92 -2.38 6.71
C LYS A 66 2.09 -2.74 5.47
N VAL A 67 1.36 -3.85 5.54
CA VAL A 67 0.40 -4.28 4.51
C VAL A 67 -1.01 -3.81 4.90
N LEU A 68 -1.66 -3.04 4.02
CA LEU A 68 -2.99 -2.46 4.28
C LEU A 68 -4.14 -3.45 4.09
N ASN A 69 -3.95 -4.46 3.25
CA ASN A 69 -4.92 -5.52 2.98
C ASN A 69 -4.28 -6.89 3.22
N PRO A 70 -4.12 -7.30 4.49
CA PRO A 70 -3.58 -8.61 4.80
C PRO A 70 -4.45 -9.72 4.18
N PRO A 71 -3.86 -10.78 3.62
CA PRO A 71 -4.63 -11.94 3.18
C PRO A 71 -5.31 -12.60 4.37
N GLU A 72 -6.58 -12.98 4.23
CA GLU A 72 -7.26 -13.83 5.21
C GLU A 72 -6.59 -15.20 5.24
N ILE A 73 -6.05 -15.56 6.40
CA ILE A 73 -5.55 -16.90 6.69
C ILE A 73 -6.70 -17.64 7.35
N VAL A 74 -7.25 -18.64 6.66
CA VAL A 74 -8.20 -19.61 7.21
C VAL A 74 -7.43 -20.87 7.56
#